data_AF-A0A7J9RAX9-F1
#
_entry.id   AF-A0A7J9RAX9-F1
#
_cell.length_a   1.000
_cell.length_b   1.000
_cell.length_c   1.000
_cell.angle_alpha   90.00
_cell.angle_beta   90.00
_cell.angle_gamma   90.00
#
_symmetry.space_group_name_H-M   'P 1'
#
loop_
_entity.id
_entity.type
_entity.pdbx_description
1 polymer ?
#
loop_
_entity_poly.entity_id
_entity_poly.type
_entity_poly.pdbx_seq_one_letter_code
_entity_poly.pdbx_strand_id
1 'polypeptide(L)'
;DDEEIRQSKALIGKLEHQVGFKTPLRGPIPVQGTDHELTYSITGGVITQVSPDIESKSLIIQIDSLSNGTLFIQLPRDVIDAKFDEDDDDFFVLIDGLETGFEETKSINDRTLTIAFPAGTEEIEIIGTFVVPEFGTIVLLILLVSISSVIVLSRTKYSLMKI
;
A
#
# COMPACT_ATOMS: atom_id res chain seq x y z
N ASP A 1 -45.99 -23.25 8.10
CA ASP A 1 -46.44 -23.43 6.71
C ASP A 1 -45.21 -23.88 5.92
N ASP A 2 -45.27 -25.04 5.27
CA ASP A 2 -44.11 -25.64 4.61
C ASP A 2 -43.61 -24.81 3.42
N GLU A 3 -44.50 -23.99 2.85
CA GLU A 3 -44.18 -23.06 1.78
C GLU A 3 -43.25 -21.95 2.26
N GLU A 4 -43.48 -21.41 3.45
CA GLU A 4 -42.68 -20.34 4.05
C GLU A 4 -41.25 -20.82 4.35
N ILE A 5 -41.11 -22.03 4.90
CA ILE A 5 -39.80 -22.66 5.18
C ILE A 5 -39.03 -22.92 3.86
N ARG A 6 -39.74 -23.34 2.80
CA ARG A 6 -39.15 -23.55 1.47
C ARG A 6 -38.67 -22.25 0.84
N GLN A 7 -39.43 -21.18 0.99
CA GLN A 7 -39.05 -19.85 0.52
C GLN A 7 -37.86 -19.28 1.32
N SER A 8 -37.84 -19.44 2.65
CA SER A 8 -36.71 -19.02 3.47
C SER A 8 -35.42 -19.78 3.13
N LYS A 9 -35.48 -21.10 2.92
CA LYS A 9 -34.31 -21.89 2.50
C LYS A 9 -33.82 -21.52 1.10
N ALA A 10 -34.73 -21.24 0.17
CA ALA A 10 -34.37 -20.77 -1.17
C ALA A 10 -33.75 -19.36 -1.14
N LEU A 11 -34.24 -18.50 -0.24
CA LEU A 11 -33.70 -17.15 -0.04
C LEU A 11 -32.30 -17.21 0.61
N ILE A 12 -32.11 -18.06 1.62
CA ILE A 12 -30.80 -18.31 2.25
C ILE A 12 -29.83 -18.90 1.22
N GLY A 13 -30.24 -19.89 0.41
CA GLY A 13 -29.39 -20.43 -0.65
C GLY A 13 -29.04 -19.40 -1.73
N LYS A 14 -29.95 -18.45 -2.03
CA LYS A 14 -29.65 -17.30 -2.91
C LYS A 14 -28.69 -16.30 -2.28
N LEU A 15 -28.82 -16.06 -0.98
CA LEU A 15 -27.92 -15.21 -0.20
C LEU A 15 -26.54 -15.88 -0.10
N GLU A 16 -26.44 -17.15 0.24
CA GLU A 16 -25.18 -17.91 0.24
C GLU A 16 -24.51 -17.92 -1.14
N HIS A 17 -25.29 -18.02 -2.22
CA HIS A 17 -24.77 -17.95 -3.59
C HIS A 17 -24.43 -16.52 -4.06
N GLN A 18 -25.04 -15.47 -3.47
CA GLN A 18 -24.70 -14.07 -3.74
C GLN A 18 -23.57 -13.54 -2.86
N VAL A 19 -23.37 -14.10 -1.66
CA VAL A 19 -22.47 -13.59 -0.62
C VAL A 19 -21.13 -14.35 -0.60
N GLY A 20 -20.91 -15.30 -1.50
CA GLY A 20 -19.57 -15.80 -1.79
C GLY A 20 -18.74 -14.74 -2.51
N PHE A 21 -18.16 -13.77 -1.80
CA PHE A 21 -17.03 -12.88 -2.17
C PHE A 21 -16.90 -12.40 -3.64
N LYS A 22 -18.00 -12.35 -4.40
CA LYS A 22 -18.02 -11.94 -5.81
C LYS A 22 -18.16 -10.44 -5.97
N THR A 23 -18.72 -9.76 -4.97
CA THR A 23 -18.72 -8.30 -4.95
C THR A 23 -17.35 -7.85 -4.47
N PRO A 24 -16.61 -7.06 -5.26
CA PRO A 24 -15.33 -6.55 -4.82
C PRO A 24 -15.52 -5.68 -3.57
N LEU A 25 -14.73 -5.96 -2.54
CA LEU A 25 -14.57 -5.02 -1.43
C LEU A 25 -13.75 -3.84 -1.93
N ARG A 26 -14.14 -2.64 -1.52
CA ARG A 26 -13.51 -1.39 -1.93
C ARG A 26 -13.35 -0.49 -0.73
N GLY A 27 -12.28 0.29 -0.72
CA GLY A 27 -12.09 1.31 0.29
C GLY A 27 -10.74 1.96 0.18
N PRO A 28 -10.52 3.06 0.93
CA PRO A 28 -9.19 3.45 1.32
C PRO A 28 -8.61 2.41 2.30
N ILE A 29 -7.31 2.15 2.21
CA ILE A 29 -6.55 1.37 3.19
C ILE A 29 -5.34 2.19 3.64
N PRO A 30 -5.17 2.46 4.95
CA PRO A 30 -3.99 3.17 5.44
C PRO A 30 -2.70 2.37 5.20
N VAL A 31 -1.64 3.08 4.83
CA VAL A 31 -0.28 2.54 4.76
C VAL A 31 0.38 2.71 6.12
N GLN A 32 0.76 1.60 6.75
CA GLN A 32 1.27 1.62 8.13
C GLN A 32 2.48 2.55 8.29
N GLY A 33 2.46 3.34 9.37
CA GLY A 33 3.53 4.27 9.71
C GLY A 33 3.52 5.57 8.89
N THR A 34 2.46 5.84 8.13
CA THR A 34 2.34 7.03 7.27
C THR A 34 0.94 7.67 7.37
N ASP A 35 0.79 8.87 6.82
CA ASP A 35 -0.52 9.53 6.65
C ASP A 35 -1.17 9.23 5.28
N HIS A 36 -0.62 8.28 4.52
CA HIS A 36 -1.13 7.91 3.20
C HIS A 36 -2.20 6.80 3.29
N GLU A 37 -3.17 6.87 2.38
CA GLU A 37 -4.16 5.82 2.15
C GLU A 37 -4.16 5.44 0.66
N LEU A 38 -4.37 4.15 0.37
CA LEU A 38 -4.46 3.63 -0.98
C LEU A 38 -5.90 3.28 -1.33
N THR A 39 -6.31 3.57 -2.56
CA THR A 39 -7.61 3.13 -3.06
C THR A 39 -7.46 1.73 -3.67
N TYR A 40 -8.29 0.78 -3.21
CA TYR A 40 -8.26 -0.59 -3.72
C TYR A 40 -9.65 -1.17 -3.99
N SER A 41 -9.66 -2.26 -4.75
CA SER A 41 -10.81 -3.12 -5.00
C SER A 41 -10.32 -4.58 -5.05
N ILE A 42 -10.80 -5.43 -4.15
CA ILE A 42 -10.37 -6.85 -4.04
C ILE A 42 -11.55 -7.82 -4.13
N THR A 43 -11.38 -8.91 -4.86
CA THR A 43 -12.30 -10.07 -4.87
C THR A 43 -11.60 -11.31 -4.30
N GLY A 44 -12.34 -12.28 -3.79
CA GLY A 44 -11.77 -13.56 -3.31
C GLY A 44 -10.97 -13.52 -2.01
N GLY A 45 -10.74 -12.33 -1.45
CA GLY A 45 -10.09 -12.13 -0.16
C GLY A 45 -10.33 -10.75 0.42
N VAL A 46 -9.69 -10.47 1.56
CA VAL A 46 -9.70 -9.16 2.23
C VAL A 46 -8.26 -8.69 2.44
N ILE A 47 -8.01 -7.39 2.31
CA ILE A 47 -6.74 -6.81 2.75
C ILE A 47 -6.82 -6.62 4.26
N THR A 48 -5.83 -7.12 4.98
CA THR A 48 -5.73 -6.99 6.45
C THR A 48 -4.76 -5.90 6.85
N GLN A 49 -3.67 -5.73 6.10
CA GLN A 49 -2.62 -4.76 6.38
C GLN A 49 -1.86 -4.37 5.11
N VAL A 50 -1.47 -3.10 5.04
CA VAL A 50 -0.50 -2.59 4.05
C VAL A 50 0.65 -1.96 4.81
N SER A 51 1.87 -2.45 4.61
CA SER A 51 3.07 -1.96 5.28
C SER A 51 4.22 -1.78 4.29
N PRO A 52 4.90 -0.62 4.31
CA PRO A 52 6.10 -0.43 3.51
C PRO A 52 7.28 -1.18 4.13
N ASP A 53 8.09 -1.83 3.29
CA ASP A 53 9.41 -2.33 3.63
C ASP A 53 10.47 -1.49 2.91
N ILE A 54 11.09 -0.60 3.68
CA ILE A 54 12.04 0.40 3.20
C ILE A 54 13.33 -0.25 2.71
N GLU A 55 13.74 -1.36 3.34
CA GLU A 55 14.99 -2.03 3.01
C GLU A 55 14.87 -2.76 1.67
N SER A 56 13.73 -3.43 1.43
CA SER A 56 13.42 -4.11 0.17
C SER A 56 12.86 -3.17 -0.91
N LYS A 57 12.47 -1.95 -0.55
CA LYS A 57 11.80 -0.98 -1.43
C LYS A 57 10.47 -1.49 -1.95
N SER A 58 9.73 -2.18 -1.08
CA SER A 58 8.48 -2.84 -1.44
C SER A 58 7.32 -2.40 -0.57
N LEU A 59 6.12 -2.58 -1.12
CA LEU A 59 4.88 -2.46 -0.39
C LEU A 59 4.32 -3.87 -0.15
N ILE A 60 4.26 -4.27 1.11
CA ILE A 60 3.73 -5.57 1.53
C ILE A 60 2.23 -5.40 1.82
N ILE A 61 1.42 -6.17 1.09
CA ILE A 61 -0.04 -6.23 1.24
C ILE A 61 -0.39 -7.60 1.79
N GLN A 62 -0.71 -7.66 3.08
CA GLN A 62 -1.22 -8.86 3.71
C GLN A 62 -2.70 -9.02 3.41
N ILE A 63 -3.10 -10.22 3.02
CA ILE A 63 -4.48 -10.56 2.69
C ILE A 63 -4.89 -11.86 3.35
N ASP A 64 -6.19 -12.01 3.63
CA ASP A 64 -6.80 -13.32 3.90
C ASP A 64 -7.64 -13.70 2.68
N SER A 65 -7.21 -14.73 1.92
CA SER A 65 -7.92 -15.18 0.72
C SER A 65 -8.58 -16.54 0.90
N LEU A 66 -9.89 -16.61 0.59
CA LEU A 66 -10.69 -17.84 0.69
C LEU A 66 -10.96 -18.47 -0.69
N SER A 67 -10.73 -17.71 -1.76
CA SER A 67 -10.86 -18.18 -3.14
C SER A 67 -9.88 -17.43 -4.03
N ASN A 68 -9.73 -17.92 -5.27
CA ASN A 68 -9.01 -17.15 -6.29
C ASN A 68 -9.66 -15.76 -6.42
N GLY A 69 -8.81 -14.76 -6.61
CA GLY A 69 -9.22 -13.37 -6.52
C GLY A 69 -8.41 -12.46 -7.43
N THR A 70 -8.75 -11.18 -7.37
CA THR A 70 -8.04 -10.13 -8.08
C THR A 70 -7.96 -8.91 -7.19
N LEU A 71 -6.76 -8.37 -7.03
CA LEU A 71 -6.50 -7.09 -6.40
C LEU A 71 -6.33 -6.03 -7.50
N PHE A 72 -7.18 -5.03 -7.46
CA PHE A 72 -6.99 -3.77 -8.14
C PHE A 72 -6.54 -2.73 -7.11
N ILE A 73 -5.41 -2.06 -7.33
CA ILE A 73 -4.88 -1.06 -6.39
C ILE A 73 -4.30 0.13 -7.13
N GLN A 74 -4.64 1.33 -6.67
CA GLN A 74 -4.06 2.58 -7.13
C GLN A 74 -2.95 2.99 -6.17
N LEU A 75 -1.74 3.10 -6.70
CA LEU A 75 -0.51 3.45 -6.01
C LEU A 75 -0.11 4.88 -6.40
N PRO A 76 -0.25 5.86 -5.50
CA PRO A 76 0.33 7.17 -5.69
C PRO A 76 1.85 7.06 -5.84
N ARG A 77 2.42 7.79 -6.79
CA ARG A 77 3.85 7.74 -7.08
C ARG A 77 4.71 8.35 -6.00
N ASP A 78 4.16 9.19 -5.12
CA ASP A 78 4.82 9.65 -3.90
C ASP A 78 4.83 8.56 -2.81
N VAL A 79 4.02 7.50 -2.96
CA VAL A 79 4.03 6.35 -2.05
C VAL A 79 5.03 5.29 -2.50
N ILE A 80 4.97 4.90 -3.77
CA ILE A 80 5.80 3.85 -4.34
C ILE A 80 5.91 4.08 -5.84
N ASP A 81 7.12 3.92 -6.39
CA ASP A 81 7.37 4.02 -7.82
C ASP A 81 8.49 3.07 -8.24
N ALA A 82 8.55 2.79 -9.55
CA ALA A 82 9.61 2.01 -10.19
C ALA A 82 10.18 2.79 -11.36
N LYS A 83 11.40 3.30 -11.22
CA LYS A 83 12.05 4.15 -12.22
C LYS A 83 13.47 3.73 -12.51
N PHE A 84 13.85 3.81 -13.77
CA PHE A 84 15.23 3.74 -14.20
C PHE A 84 15.62 5.10 -14.81
N ASP A 85 16.56 5.78 -14.16
CA ASP A 85 16.83 7.21 -14.38
C ASP A 85 15.56 8.06 -14.24
N GLU A 86 15.14 8.76 -15.30
CA GLU A 86 13.94 9.62 -15.31
C GLU A 86 12.72 8.94 -15.95
N ASP A 87 12.89 7.72 -16.47
CA ASP A 87 11.87 6.97 -17.18
C ASP A 87 11.17 5.96 -16.26
N ASP A 88 9.90 5.69 -16.56
CA ASP A 88 9.12 4.68 -15.87
C ASP A 88 9.65 3.28 -16.21
N ASP A 89 10.09 2.55 -15.19
CA ASP A 89 10.34 1.12 -15.26
C ASP A 89 9.10 0.34 -14.77
N ASP A 90 9.15 -0.97 -14.81
CA ASP A 90 8.08 -1.85 -14.33
C ASP A 90 8.32 -2.25 -12.86
N PHE A 91 7.22 -2.47 -12.14
CA PHE A 91 7.29 -3.11 -10.82
C PHE A 91 7.61 -4.60 -10.94
N PHE A 92 8.11 -5.19 -9.86
CA PHE A 92 8.02 -6.63 -9.65
C PHE A 92 6.89 -6.92 -8.66
N VAL A 93 6.11 -7.96 -8.93
CA VAL A 93 5.02 -8.38 -8.02
C VAL A 93 5.26 -9.83 -7.61
N LEU A 94 5.24 -10.08 -6.30
CA LEU A 94 5.32 -11.41 -5.73
C LEU A 94 4.00 -11.79 -5.08
N ILE A 95 3.64 -13.06 -5.18
CA ILE A 95 2.57 -13.71 -4.42
C ILE A 95 3.24 -14.77 -3.56
N ASP A 96 3.15 -14.63 -2.24
CA ASP A 96 3.78 -15.52 -1.26
C ASP A 96 5.28 -15.79 -1.59
N GLY A 97 6.00 -14.73 -1.98
CA GLY A 97 7.42 -14.76 -2.33
C GLY A 97 7.76 -15.28 -3.75
N LEU A 98 6.76 -15.58 -4.59
CA LEU A 98 6.96 -16.02 -5.97
C LEU A 98 6.52 -14.96 -6.98
N GLU A 99 7.37 -14.69 -7.97
CA GLU A 99 7.09 -13.70 -9.01
C GLU A 99 5.84 -14.07 -9.84
N THR A 100 5.00 -13.07 -10.11
CA THR A 100 3.79 -13.19 -10.89
C THR A 100 3.63 -12.05 -11.89
N GLY A 101 2.79 -12.27 -12.90
CA GLY A 101 2.40 -11.23 -13.84
C GLY A 101 1.29 -10.33 -13.28
N PHE A 102 1.19 -9.12 -13.82
CA PHE A 102 0.17 -8.13 -13.49
C PHE A 102 -0.15 -7.25 -14.70
N GLU A 103 -1.27 -6.55 -14.64
CA GLU A 103 -1.58 -5.47 -15.59
C GLU A 103 -1.33 -4.12 -14.92
N GLU A 104 -0.77 -3.17 -15.68
CA GLU A 104 -0.46 -1.83 -15.17
C GLU A 104 -1.04 -0.73 -16.06
N THR A 105 -1.50 0.34 -15.44
CA THR A 105 -1.75 1.63 -16.11
C THR A 105 -0.98 2.73 -15.38
N LYS A 106 -0.17 3.47 -16.13
CA LYS A 106 0.69 4.55 -15.63
C LYS A 106 0.04 5.91 -15.90
N SER A 107 0.04 6.78 -14.91
CA SER A 107 -0.32 8.20 -15.04
C SER A 107 0.78 9.07 -14.44
N ILE A 108 0.64 10.40 -14.50
CA ILE A 108 1.63 11.32 -13.92
C ILE A 108 1.69 11.25 -12.39
N ASN A 109 0.58 10.97 -11.72
CA ASN A 109 0.49 10.98 -10.25
C ASN A 109 0.43 9.58 -9.64
N ASP A 110 -0.06 8.61 -10.41
CA ASP A 110 -0.41 7.29 -9.88
C ASP A 110 -0.02 6.19 -10.86
N ARG A 111 0.20 4.99 -10.32
CA ARG A 111 0.27 3.72 -11.02
C ARG A 111 -0.84 2.81 -10.52
N THR A 112 -1.56 2.19 -11.43
CA THR A 112 -2.67 1.30 -11.10
C THR A 112 -2.31 -0.11 -11.50
N LEU A 113 -2.43 -1.07 -10.58
CA LEU A 113 -2.11 -2.47 -10.78
C LEU A 113 -3.36 -3.34 -10.68
N THR A 114 -3.42 -4.36 -11.53
CA THR A 114 -4.37 -5.47 -11.42
C THR A 114 -3.60 -6.79 -11.31
N ILE A 115 -3.76 -7.47 -10.17
CA ILE A 115 -2.98 -8.65 -9.78
C ILE A 115 -3.95 -9.79 -9.47
N ALA A 116 -3.85 -10.91 -10.20
CA ALA A 116 -4.63 -12.11 -9.91
C ALA A 116 -3.89 -13.00 -8.91
N PHE A 117 -4.59 -13.56 -7.93
CA PHE A 117 -4.01 -14.43 -6.90
C PHE A 117 -4.86 -15.70 -6.66
N PRO A 118 -4.23 -16.83 -6.31
CA PRO A 118 -4.93 -18.07 -5.96
C PRO A 118 -5.55 -18.03 -4.55
N ALA A 119 -6.46 -18.95 -4.27
CA ALA A 119 -6.98 -19.16 -2.93
C ALA A 119 -5.85 -19.56 -1.96
N GLY A 120 -5.86 -19.01 -0.75
CA GLY A 120 -4.85 -19.29 0.27
C GLY A 120 -3.59 -18.44 0.19
N THR A 121 -3.53 -17.46 -0.72
CA THR A 121 -2.51 -16.39 -0.66
C THR A 121 -2.68 -15.58 0.60
N GLU A 122 -1.55 -15.30 1.25
CA GLU A 122 -1.42 -14.53 2.49
C GLU A 122 -0.73 -13.19 2.24
N GLU A 123 0.13 -13.12 1.22
CA GLU A 123 0.95 -11.95 0.94
C GLU A 123 1.02 -11.62 -0.56
N ILE A 124 0.85 -10.35 -0.88
CA ILE A 124 1.20 -9.76 -2.17
C ILE A 124 2.24 -8.68 -1.91
N GLU A 125 3.41 -8.79 -2.53
CA GLU A 125 4.50 -7.83 -2.40
C GLU A 125 4.72 -7.10 -3.72
N ILE A 126 4.74 -5.76 -3.70
CA ILE A 126 4.98 -4.92 -4.87
C ILE A 126 6.31 -4.22 -4.67
N ILE A 127 7.31 -4.56 -5.48
CA ILE A 127 8.69 -4.08 -5.36
C ILE A 127 8.95 -3.01 -6.41
N GLY A 128 9.37 -1.83 -5.97
CA GLY A 128 9.74 -0.71 -6.82
C GLY A 128 11.21 -0.31 -6.68
N THR A 129 11.51 0.93 -7.04
CA THR A 129 12.83 1.54 -6.81
C THR A 129 12.88 2.37 -5.53
N PHE A 130 11.72 2.72 -4.98
CA PHE A 130 11.53 3.20 -3.62
C PHE A 130 10.12 2.87 -3.11
N VAL A 131 9.94 2.91 -1.80
CA VAL A 131 8.66 2.92 -1.08
C VAL A 131 8.79 3.91 0.08
N VAL A 132 7.72 4.58 0.48
CA VAL A 132 7.71 5.60 1.58
C VAL A 132 8.51 5.09 2.78
N PRO A 133 9.48 5.88 3.31
CA PRO A 133 9.25 7.28 3.63
C PRO A 133 10.33 8.25 3.16
N GLU A 134 9.85 9.37 2.66
CA GLU A 134 10.65 10.59 2.63
C GLU A 134 10.29 11.38 3.88
N PHE A 135 11.29 11.74 4.72
CA PHE A 135 11.07 12.57 5.90
C PHE A 135 10.67 14.01 5.50
N GLY A 136 9.43 14.17 5.05
CA GLY A 136 8.82 15.43 4.68
C GLY A 136 8.66 16.30 5.92
N THR A 137 9.30 17.46 5.91
CA THR A 137 9.29 18.50 6.95
C THR A 137 9.92 18.18 8.31
N ILE A 138 9.70 17.01 8.95
CA ILE A 138 10.17 16.79 10.33
C ILE A 138 11.71 16.75 10.39
N VAL A 139 12.37 16.02 9.50
CA VAL A 139 13.85 16.00 9.46
C VAL A 139 14.39 17.37 9.05
N LEU A 140 13.73 18.10 8.15
CA LEU A 140 14.11 19.48 7.80
C LEU A 140 13.97 20.44 8.98
N LEU A 141 12.93 20.31 9.81
CA LEU A 141 12.74 21.12 11.02
C LEU A 141 13.79 20.79 12.08
N ILE A 142 14.05 19.49 12.33
CA ILE A 142 15.10 19.06 13.25
C ILE A 142 16.46 19.56 12.75
N LEU A 143 16.74 19.47 11.46
CA LEU A 143 17.96 19.95 10.84
C LEU A 143 18.10 21.48 10.94
N LEU A 144 17.03 22.24 10.66
CA LEU A 144 17.00 23.70 10.78
C LEU A 144 17.23 24.18 12.22
N VAL A 145 16.55 23.54 13.19
CA VAL A 145 16.73 23.84 14.62
C VAL A 145 18.16 23.51 15.06
N SER A 146 18.71 22.39 14.60
CA SER A 146 20.08 21.97 14.93
C SER A 146 21.12 22.95 14.40
N ILE A 147 21.04 23.34 13.12
CA ILE A 147 21.96 24.31 12.51
C ILE A 147 21.85 25.68 13.19
N SER A 148 20.63 26.14 13.45
CA SER A 148 20.39 27.42 14.12
C SER A 148 21.04 27.47 15.51
N SER A 149 20.92 26.37 16.28
CA SER A 149 21.55 26.24 17.60
C SER A 149 23.08 26.32 17.53
N VAL A 150 23.70 25.61 16.57
CA VAL A 150 25.15 25.62 16.37
C VAL A 150 25.66 27.03 16.03
N ILE A 151 24.97 27.76 15.17
CA ILE A 151 25.36 29.13 14.77
C ILE A 151 25.31 30.08 15.97
N VAL A 152 24.23 30.02 16.76
CA VAL A 152 24.06 30.86 17.96
C VAL A 152 25.17 30.60 18.96
N LEU A 153 25.41 29.33 19.33
CA LEU A 153 26.46 28.96 20.28
C LEU A 153 27.85 29.37 19.80
N SER A 154 28.11 29.23 18.49
CA SER A 154 29.38 29.63 17.89
C SER A 154 29.61 31.13 18.05
N ARG A 155 28.62 31.98 17.72
CA ARG A 155 28.74 33.44 17.89
C ARG A 155 28.95 33.85 19.35
N THR A 156 28.27 33.20 20.30
CA THR A 156 28.43 33.52 21.72
C THR A 156 29.84 33.18 22.22
N LYS A 157 30.40 32.02 21.83
CA LYS A 157 31.78 31.66 22.18
C LYS A 157 32.81 32.63 21.57
N TYR A 158 32.65 33.03 20.31
CA TYR A 158 33.56 34.01 19.68
C TYR A 158 33.44 35.41 20.28
N SER A 159 32.26 35.81 20.78
CA SER A 159 32.06 37.11 21.44
C SER A 159 32.68 37.15 22.84
N LEU A 160 32.66 36.04 23.59
CA LEU A 160 33.29 35.93 24.90
C LEU A 160 34.81 35.88 24.84
N MET A 161 35.38 35.44 23.71
CA MET A 161 36.84 35.35 23.51
C MET A 161 37.48 36.63 22.93
N LYS A 162 36.67 37.68 22.71
CA LYS A 162 37.10 39.00 22.18
C LYS A 162 37.17 40.11 23.25
N ILE A 163 37.03 39.77 24.53
CA ILE A 163 37.22 40.65 25.69
C ILE A 163 38.50 40.21 26.40
#